data_AF-A0AAE7BV32-F1
#
_entry.id   AF-A0AAE7BV32-F1
#
_cell.length_a   1.000
_cell.length_b   1.000
_cell.length_c   1.000
_cell.angle_alpha   90.00
_cell.angle_beta   90.00
_cell.angle_gamma   90.00
#
_symmetry.space_group_name_H-M   'P 1'
#
loop_
_entity.id
_entity.type
_entity.pdbx_description
1 polymer ?
#
loop_
_entity_poly.entity_id
_entity_poly.type
_entity_poly.pdbx_seq_one_letter_code
_entity_poly.pdbx_strand_id
1 'polypeptide(L)'
;MSILGPKTHLLVLILTSILSTLVSSSLQAHLMVLACALYLICNKQPRKALFFVLSYIALMTILTILPEGAGTIIIILYTFARTVPMVMIGTMLMISTPSSIMCAFERLRIPKAVLIMVCILNRFFPVVWLEMKAIRNGIRARGIFPQWYSALLHPAMAYECFFMPLIVRCLKLSTELASSAELRGIECGCARTSIHPVGFRAIDGMAVGLYTLTGTAIYWTGGLNL
;
A
#
# COMPACT_ATOMS: atom_id res chain seq x y z
N MET A 1 14.88 -5.04 -0.44
CA MET A 1 14.75 -3.86 -1.34
C MET A 1 14.16 -4.35 -2.64
N SER A 2 12.98 -3.85 -3.02
CA SER A 2 12.35 -4.15 -4.32
C SER A 2 13.20 -3.53 -5.44
N ILE A 3 13.33 -4.24 -6.55
CA ILE A 3 14.14 -3.82 -7.71
C ILE A 3 13.37 -2.79 -8.56
N LEU A 4 12.05 -2.87 -8.53
CA LEU A 4 11.13 -2.05 -9.29
C LEU A 4 10.62 -0.86 -8.47
N GLY A 5 10.40 0.26 -9.16
CA GLY A 5 9.81 1.44 -8.55
C GLY A 5 8.34 1.20 -8.13
N PRO A 6 7.87 1.82 -7.04
CA PRO A 6 6.47 1.77 -6.57
C PRO A 6 5.43 2.18 -7.61
N LYS A 7 5.85 3.02 -8.56
CA LYS A 7 5.06 3.46 -9.72
C LYS A 7 4.61 2.27 -10.57
N THR A 8 5.48 1.27 -10.74
CA THR A 8 5.18 0.06 -11.50
C THR A 8 4.20 -0.82 -10.75
N HIS A 9 4.32 -0.96 -9.44
CA HIS A 9 3.40 -1.75 -8.63
C HIS A 9 1.98 -1.17 -8.66
N LEU A 10 1.83 0.16 -8.62
CA LEU A 10 0.52 0.83 -8.70
C LEU A 10 -0.10 0.68 -10.10
N LEU A 11 0.69 0.85 -11.17
CA LEU A 11 0.22 0.61 -12.53
C LEU A 11 -0.16 -0.85 -12.79
N VAL A 12 0.66 -1.80 -12.33
CA VAL A 12 0.38 -3.24 -12.43
C VAL A 12 -0.87 -3.60 -11.64
N LEU A 13 -1.09 -2.99 -10.47
CA LEU A 13 -2.32 -3.17 -9.68
C LEU A 13 -3.57 -2.69 -10.43
N ILE A 14 -3.53 -1.48 -11.00
CA ILE A 14 -4.65 -0.96 -11.81
C ILE A 14 -4.87 -1.85 -13.05
N LEU A 15 -3.79 -2.28 -13.71
CA LEU A 15 -3.89 -3.16 -14.87
C LEU A 15 -4.51 -4.50 -14.49
N THR A 16 -4.15 -5.06 -13.32
CA THR A 16 -4.81 -6.27 -12.81
C THR A 16 -6.24 -6.04 -12.42
N SER A 17 -6.59 -4.89 -11.85
CA SER A 17 -7.97 -4.47 -11.60
C SER A 17 -8.81 -4.62 -12.86
N ILE A 18 -8.33 -4.05 -13.95
CA ILE A 18 -9.02 -4.06 -15.25
C ILE A 18 -9.04 -5.49 -15.84
N LEU A 19 -7.89 -6.19 -15.87
CA LEU A 19 -7.82 -7.54 -16.44
C LEU A 19 -8.72 -8.53 -15.70
N SER A 20 -8.78 -8.48 -14.37
CA SER A 20 -9.60 -9.41 -13.57
C SER A 20 -11.10 -9.23 -13.83
N THR A 21 -11.54 -8.00 -14.12
CA THR A 21 -12.95 -7.73 -14.49
C THR A 21 -13.30 -8.20 -15.89
N LEU A 22 -12.31 -8.30 -16.79
CA LEU A 22 -12.50 -8.71 -18.19
C LEU A 22 -12.38 -10.23 -18.40
N VAL A 23 -11.89 -10.96 -17.39
CA VAL A 23 -11.71 -12.41 -17.46
C VAL A 23 -13.04 -13.14 -17.29
N SER A 24 -13.49 -13.79 -18.37
CA SER A 24 -14.75 -14.54 -18.39
C SER A 24 -14.56 -16.05 -18.17
N SER A 25 -13.38 -16.60 -18.51
CA SER A 25 -13.14 -18.06 -18.43
C SER A 25 -12.34 -18.49 -17.20
N SER A 26 -12.59 -19.71 -16.72
CA SER A 26 -11.87 -20.32 -15.59
C SER A 26 -10.38 -20.49 -15.89
N LEU A 27 -10.02 -20.85 -17.11
CA LEU A 27 -8.62 -21.01 -17.55
C LEU A 27 -7.84 -19.68 -17.46
N GLN A 28 -8.45 -18.57 -17.88
CA GLN A 28 -7.84 -17.24 -17.80
C GLN A 28 -7.57 -16.80 -16.35
N ALA A 29 -8.45 -17.16 -15.41
CA ALA A 29 -8.25 -16.83 -14.00
C ALA A 29 -7.01 -17.53 -13.42
N HIS A 30 -6.78 -18.80 -13.77
CA HIS A 30 -5.59 -19.55 -13.36
C HIS A 30 -4.31 -18.96 -13.95
N LEU A 31 -4.34 -18.60 -15.25
CA LEU A 31 -3.20 -17.96 -15.92
C LEU A 31 -2.86 -16.59 -15.33
N MET A 32 -3.88 -15.84 -14.91
CA MET A 32 -3.70 -14.53 -14.28
C MET A 32 -3.05 -14.64 -12.90
N VAL A 33 -3.45 -15.64 -12.09
CA VAL A 33 -2.79 -15.93 -10.81
C VAL A 33 -1.34 -16.35 -11.02
N LEU A 34 -1.06 -17.18 -12.04
CA LEU A 34 0.31 -17.57 -12.40
C LEU A 34 1.15 -16.36 -12.83
N ALA A 35 0.63 -15.48 -13.68
CA ALA A 35 1.31 -14.26 -14.10
C ALA A 35 1.62 -13.32 -12.92
N CYS A 36 0.67 -13.16 -12.00
CA CYS A 36 0.87 -12.39 -10.76
C CYS A 36 1.92 -13.05 -9.84
N ALA A 37 1.96 -14.39 -9.76
CA ALA A 37 2.93 -15.11 -8.96
C ALA A 37 4.35 -14.99 -9.53
N LEU A 38 4.49 -15.11 -10.86
CA LEU A 38 5.76 -14.86 -11.57
C LEU A 38 6.25 -13.43 -11.35
N TYR A 39 5.34 -12.45 -11.40
CA TYR A 39 5.67 -11.06 -11.08
C TYR A 39 6.18 -10.89 -9.64
N LEU A 40 5.61 -11.58 -8.65
CA LEU A 40 6.11 -11.58 -7.27
C LEU A 40 7.49 -12.26 -7.13
N ILE A 41 7.72 -13.35 -7.85
CA ILE A 41 8.99 -14.09 -7.84
C ILE A 41 10.11 -13.21 -8.41
N CYS A 42 9.86 -12.52 -9.52
CA CYS A 42 10.78 -11.52 -10.07
C CYS A 42 11.10 -10.38 -9.09
N ASN A 43 10.15 -10.03 -8.22
CA ASN A 43 10.32 -9.02 -7.17
C ASN A 43 10.97 -9.55 -5.87
N LYS A 44 11.57 -10.74 -5.91
CA LYS A 44 12.33 -11.38 -4.81
C LYS A 44 11.49 -11.69 -3.56
N GLN A 45 10.18 -11.92 -3.70
CA GLN A 45 9.31 -12.31 -2.58
C GLN A 45 8.60 -13.67 -2.80
N PRO A 46 9.34 -14.77 -2.98
CA PRO A 46 8.75 -16.08 -3.32
C PRO A 46 7.90 -16.67 -2.20
N ARG A 47 8.23 -16.39 -0.92
CA ARG A 47 7.48 -16.92 0.22
C ARG A 47 6.03 -16.43 0.28
N LYS A 48 5.79 -15.17 -0.12
CA LYS A 48 4.43 -14.60 -0.19
C LYS A 48 3.70 -15.09 -1.43
N ALA A 49 4.40 -15.21 -2.56
CA ALA A 49 3.85 -15.82 -3.77
C ALA A 49 3.32 -17.23 -3.49
N LEU A 50 4.13 -18.07 -2.82
CA LEU A 50 3.75 -19.43 -2.47
C LEU A 50 2.52 -19.47 -1.55
N PHE A 51 2.46 -18.60 -0.53
CA PHE A 51 1.31 -18.53 0.36
C PHE A 51 0.01 -18.17 -0.39
N PHE A 52 0.05 -17.20 -1.30
CA PHE A 52 -1.12 -16.80 -2.08
C PHE A 52 -1.53 -17.84 -3.14
N VAL A 53 -0.57 -18.48 -3.80
CA VAL A 53 -0.85 -19.59 -4.74
C VAL A 53 -1.47 -20.77 -4.01
N LEU A 54 -0.95 -21.13 -2.82
CA LEU A 54 -1.51 -22.20 -2.00
C LEU A 54 -2.91 -21.84 -1.51
N SER A 55 -3.14 -20.60 -1.08
CA SER A 55 -4.46 -20.10 -0.71
C SER A 55 -5.46 -20.18 -1.86
N TYR A 56 -5.03 -19.90 -3.09
CA TYR A 56 -5.89 -19.99 -4.28
C TYR A 56 -6.24 -21.44 -4.64
N ILE A 57 -5.24 -22.34 -4.62
CA ILE A 57 -5.46 -23.78 -4.87
C ILE A 57 -6.43 -24.35 -3.82
N ALA A 58 -6.24 -24.02 -2.54
CA ALA A 58 -7.14 -24.44 -1.47
C ALA A 58 -8.57 -23.98 -1.74
N LEU A 59 -8.77 -22.72 -2.13
CA LEU A 59 -10.10 -22.19 -2.44
C LEU A 59 -10.78 -22.91 -3.62
N MET A 60 -10.01 -23.25 -4.66
CA MET A 60 -10.51 -24.02 -5.80
C MET A 60 -10.87 -25.47 -5.43
N THR A 61 -10.07 -26.13 -4.58
CA THR A 61 -10.42 -27.48 -4.09
C THR A 61 -11.70 -27.48 -3.25
N ILE A 62 -11.91 -26.45 -2.43
CA ILE A 62 -13.13 -26.30 -1.64
C ILE A 62 -14.35 -26.11 -2.56
N LEU A 63 -14.22 -25.31 -3.63
CA LEU A 63 -15.28 -25.13 -4.62
C LEU A 63 -15.70 -26.45 -5.29
N THR A 64 -14.77 -27.37 -5.53
CA THR A 64 -15.08 -28.68 -6.16
C THR A 64 -15.73 -29.70 -5.21
N ILE A 65 -15.59 -29.52 -3.89
CA ILE A 65 -16.13 -30.45 -2.88
C ILE A 65 -17.55 -30.02 -2.45
N LEU A 66 -17.94 -28.77 -2.71
CA LEU A 66 -19.26 -28.26 -2.34
C LEU A 66 -20.36 -28.84 -3.25
N PRO A 67 -21.46 -29.35 -2.67
CA PRO A 67 -22.60 -29.83 -3.46
C PRO A 67 -23.31 -28.67 -4.18
N GLU A 68 -23.81 -28.92 -5.39
CA GLU A 68 -24.44 -27.91 -6.26
C GLU A 68 -25.68 -27.22 -5.67
N GLY A 69 -26.23 -27.73 -4.56
CA GLY A 69 -27.37 -27.15 -3.85
C GLY A 69 -27.07 -25.86 -3.07
N ALA A 70 -25.80 -25.45 -2.93
CA ALA A 70 -25.37 -24.28 -2.15
C ALA A 70 -24.96 -23.08 -3.04
N GLY A 71 -25.80 -22.71 -4.01
CA GLY A 71 -25.48 -21.70 -5.04
C GLY A 71 -24.96 -20.37 -4.49
N THR A 72 -25.51 -19.87 -3.38
CA THR A 72 -25.05 -18.59 -2.76
C THR A 72 -23.63 -18.69 -2.21
N ILE A 73 -23.26 -19.82 -1.60
CA ILE A 73 -21.93 -20.05 -1.03
C ILE A 73 -20.90 -20.19 -2.16
N ILE A 74 -21.27 -20.87 -3.24
CA ILE A 74 -20.42 -21.04 -4.43
C ILE A 74 -20.11 -19.68 -5.08
N ILE A 75 -21.11 -18.81 -5.24
CA ILE A 75 -20.92 -17.46 -5.82
C ILE A 75 -20.01 -16.59 -4.94
N ILE A 76 -20.21 -16.60 -3.62
CA ILE A 76 -19.36 -15.84 -2.68
C ILE A 76 -17.92 -16.35 -2.76
N LEU A 77 -17.72 -17.66 -2.69
CA LEU A 77 -16.40 -18.27 -2.69
C LEU A 77 -15.66 -18.06 -4.02
N TYR A 78 -16.38 -18.12 -5.14
CA TYR A 78 -15.85 -17.80 -6.47
C TYR A 78 -15.46 -16.32 -6.60
N THR A 79 -16.25 -15.41 -6.01
CA THR A 79 -15.91 -13.97 -5.96
C THR A 79 -14.65 -13.73 -5.14
N PHE A 80 -14.52 -14.39 -3.98
CA PHE A 80 -13.28 -14.34 -3.19
C PHE A 80 -12.08 -14.86 -4.00
N ALA A 81 -12.22 -15.98 -4.70
CA ALA A 81 -11.17 -16.54 -5.57
C ALA A 81 -10.70 -15.53 -6.62
N ARG A 82 -11.63 -14.78 -7.22
CA ARG A 82 -11.34 -13.77 -8.24
C ARG A 82 -10.61 -12.54 -7.68
N THR A 83 -10.78 -12.22 -6.39
CA THR A 83 -10.06 -11.10 -5.74
C THR A 83 -8.63 -11.43 -5.31
N VAL A 84 -8.25 -12.71 -5.22
CA VAL A 84 -6.90 -13.15 -4.80
C VAL A 84 -5.76 -12.48 -5.59
N PRO A 85 -5.77 -12.40 -6.94
CA PRO A 85 -4.69 -11.73 -7.67
C PRO A 85 -4.57 -10.22 -7.35
N MET A 86 -5.69 -9.53 -7.02
CA MET A 86 -5.65 -8.14 -6.57
C MET A 86 -4.92 -8.00 -5.25
N VAL A 87 -5.31 -8.83 -4.29
CA VAL A 87 -4.75 -8.79 -2.94
C VAL A 87 -3.27 -9.15 -3.00
N MET A 88 -2.90 -10.11 -3.84
CA MET A 88 -1.51 -10.53 -4.05
C MET A 88 -0.62 -9.38 -4.51
N ILE A 89 -1.03 -8.61 -5.53
CA ILE A 89 -0.27 -7.42 -5.97
C ILE A 89 -0.38 -6.28 -4.95
N GLY A 90 -1.54 -6.12 -4.30
CA GLY A 90 -1.75 -5.13 -3.25
C GLY A 90 -0.78 -5.29 -2.07
N THR A 91 -0.41 -6.52 -1.72
CA THR A 91 0.60 -6.74 -0.67
C THR A 91 1.97 -6.17 -1.04
N MET A 92 2.37 -6.17 -2.32
CA MET A 92 3.62 -5.53 -2.75
C MET A 92 3.59 -4.02 -2.52
N LEU A 93 2.42 -3.40 -2.70
CA LEU A 93 2.23 -1.98 -2.44
C LEU A 93 2.32 -1.69 -0.93
N MET A 94 1.73 -2.53 -0.08
CA MET A 94 1.78 -2.37 1.39
C MET A 94 3.17 -2.55 2.00
N ILE A 95 4.02 -3.37 1.37
CA ILE A 95 5.41 -3.59 1.83
C ILE A 95 6.33 -2.47 1.33
N SER A 96 5.93 -1.78 0.26
CA SER A 96 6.69 -0.66 -0.28
C SER A 96 6.76 0.48 0.73
N THR A 97 7.88 1.22 0.75
CA THR A 97 8.01 2.33 1.69
C THR A 97 6.91 3.37 1.43
N PRO A 98 6.35 4.01 2.47
CA PRO A 98 5.27 4.97 2.27
C PRO A 98 5.73 6.18 1.43
N SER A 99 7.03 6.53 1.47
CA SER A 99 7.65 7.49 0.56
C SER A 99 7.57 7.07 -0.92
N SER A 100 7.71 5.77 -1.17
CA SER A 100 7.62 5.18 -2.50
C SER A 100 6.17 5.23 -3.02
N ILE A 101 5.18 4.92 -2.18
CA ILE A 101 3.75 5.02 -2.53
C ILE A 101 3.38 6.48 -2.87
N MET A 102 3.90 7.46 -2.13
CA MET A 102 3.68 8.89 -2.41
C MET A 102 4.24 9.34 -3.75
N CYS A 103 5.42 8.86 -4.14
CA CYS A 103 5.96 9.08 -5.48
C CYS A 103 5.08 8.48 -6.60
N ALA A 104 4.25 7.48 -6.29
CA ALA A 104 3.28 6.94 -7.25
C ALA A 104 2.02 7.82 -7.36
N PHE A 105 1.58 8.43 -6.25
CA PHE A 105 0.47 9.40 -6.23
C PHE A 105 0.77 10.69 -7.00
N GLU A 106 2.04 11.03 -7.21
CA GLU A 106 2.46 12.20 -8.00
C GLU A 106 1.91 12.23 -9.42
N ARG A 107 1.64 11.06 -10.01
CA ARG A 107 1.13 10.95 -11.39
C ARG A 107 -0.40 11.03 -11.51
N LEU A 108 -1.16 11.00 -10.41
CA LEU A 108 -2.63 11.11 -10.43
C LEU A 108 -3.14 12.53 -10.75
N ARG A 109 -2.31 13.37 -11.42
CA ARG A 109 -2.54 14.80 -11.65
C ARG A 109 -2.93 15.58 -10.39
N ILE A 110 -2.37 15.19 -9.24
CA ILE A 110 -2.52 15.98 -8.02
C ILE A 110 -1.65 17.23 -8.15
N PRO A 111 -2.16 18.44 -7.82
CA PRO A 111 -1.38 19.66 -7.91
C PRO A 111 -0.11 19.56 -7.06
N LYS A 112 1.03 20.04 -7.60
CA LYS A 112 2.36 19.90 -6.99
C LYS A 112 2.42 20.39 -5.52
N ALA A 113 1.63 21.39 -5.16
CA ALA A 113 1.52 21.88 -3.79
C ALA A 113 1.00 20.81 -2.82
N VAL A 114 -0.04 20.06 -3.22
CA VAL A 114 -0.60 18.97 -2.40
C VAL A 114 0.40 17.83 -2.28
N LEU A 115 1.15 17.52 -3.34
CA LEU A 115 2.20 16.50 -3.27
C LEU A 115 3.27 16.82 -2.22
N ILE A 116 3.75 18.06 -2.21
CA ILE A 116 4.77 18.51 -1.26
C ILE A 116 4.23 18.37 0.17
N MET A 117 2.99 18.79 0.40
CA MET A 117 2.35 18.64 1.71
C MET A 117 2.22 17.19 2.14
N VAL A 118 1.82 16.31 1.23
CA VAL A 118 1.69 14.87 1.48
C VAL A 118 3.07 14.25 1.81
N CYS A 119 4.12 14.58 1.05
CA CYS A 119 5.49 14.13 1.34
C CYS A 119 6.00 14.60 2.70
N ILE A 120 5.74 15.86 3.04
CA ILE A 120 6.04 16.46 4.34
C ILE A 120 5.32 15.64 5.44
N LEU A 121 4.00 15.46 5.32
CA LEU A 121 3.20 14.73 6.29
C LEU A 121 3.72 13.31 6.53
N ASN A 122 4.16 12.59 5.50
CA ASN A 122 4.71 11.26 5.67
C ASN A 122 6.09 11.20 6.32
N ARG A 123 6.89 12.26 6.17
CA ARG A 123 8.14 12.38 6.93
C ARG A 123 7.87 12.75 8.39
N PHE A 124 6.82 13.53 8.66
CA PHE A 124 6.43 13.94 10.01
C PHE A 124 5.64 12.86 10.76
N PHE A 125 4.86 12.03 10.07
CA PHE A 125 4.10 10.94 10.66
C PHE A 125 4.94 9.98 11.55
N PRO A 126 6.10 9.46 11.12
CA PRO A 126 6.94 8.62 11.96
C PRO A 126 7.51 9.38 13.17
N VAL A 127 7.75 10.68 13.05
CA VAL A 127 8.20 11.53 14.17
C VAL A 127 7.09 11.67 15.20
N VAL A 128 5.86 11.97 14.77
CA VAL A 128 4.70 12.05 15.67
C VAL A 128 4.46 10.71 16.37
N TRP A 129 4.62 9.59 15.66
CA TRP A 129 4.50 8.26 16.27
C TRP A 129 5.54 8.01 17.37
N LEU A 130 6.78 8.45 17.17
CA LEU A 130 7.83 8.36 18.17
C LEU A 130 7.54 9.23 19.39
N GLU A 131 7.07 10.46 19.19
CA GLU A 131 6.63 11.36 20.27
C GLU A 131 5.47 10.75 21.07
N MET A 132 4.47 10.19 20.38
CA MET A 132 3.34 9.48 21.01
C MET A 132 3.83 8.30 21.87
N LYS A 133 4.81 7.54 21.39
CA LYS A 133 5.42 6.43 22.13
C LYS A 133 6.23 6.93 23.33
N ALA A 134 6.98 8.03 23.18
CA ALA A 134 7.75 8.65 24.26
C ALA A 134 6.83 9.18 25.37
N ILE A 135 5.74 9.86 25.03
CA ILE A 135 4.72 10.33 25.97
C ILE A 135 4.09 9.14 26.70
N ARG A 136 3.69 8.09 25.96
CA ARG A 136 3.14 6.87 26.56
C ARG A 136 4.11 6.22 27.56
N ASN A 137 5.38 6.14 27.20
CA ASN A 137 6.42 5.60 28.08
C ASN A 137 6.63 6.48 29.32
N GLY A 138 6.57 7.81 29.17
CA GLY A 138 6.66 8.76 30.28
C GLY A 138 5.48 8.67 31.25
N ILE A 139 4.26 8.50 30.74
CA ILE A 139 3.06 8.27 31.57
C ILE A 139 3.18 6.93 32.32
N ARG A 140 3.65 5.87 31.66
CA ARG A 140 3.90 4.56 32.28
C ARG A 140 4.97 4.65 33.37
N ALA A 141 6.06 5.40 33.15
CA ALA A 141 7.12 5.59 34.13
C ALA A 141 6.67 6.34 35.39
N ARG A 142 5.66 7.21 35.27
CA ARG A 142 5.04 7.93 36.41
C ARG A 142 4.02 7.09 37.19
N GLY A 143 3.74 5.85 36.78
CA GLY A 143 2.82 4.95 37.49
C GLY A 143 1.33 5.31 37.39
N ILE A 144 0.95 6.27 36.55
CA ILE A 144 -0.44 6.78 36.45
C ILE A 144 -1.38 5.73 35.84
N PHE A 145 -0.86 4.83 34.99
CA PHE A 145 -1.60 3.70 34.40
C PHE A 145 -0.73 2.42 34.38
N PRO A 146 -0.72 1.62 35.47
CA PRO A 146 0.05 0.36 35.52
C PRO A 146 -0.57 -0.72 34.61
N GLN A 147 -1.90 -0.74 34.47
CA GLN A 147 -2.64 -1.63 33.58
C GLN A 147 -3.31 -0.83 32.44
N TRP A 148 -3.42 -1.43 31.25
CA TRP A 148 -4.16 -0.84 30.12
C TRP A 148 -5.64 -0.58 30.42
N TYR A 149 -6.23 -1.36 31.33
CA TYR A 149 -7.62 -1.28 31.73
C TYR A 149 -7.92 -0.05 32.62
N SER A 150 -6.95 0.42 33.41
CA SER A 150 -7.11 1.61 34.26
C SER A 150 -7.32 2.90 33.46
N ALA A 151 -6.79 2.96 32.23
CA ALA A 151 -7.02 4.07 31.30
C ALA A 151 -8.46 4.11 30.76
N LEU A 152 -9.14 2.95 30.76
CA LEU A 152 -10.55 2.82 30.35
C LEU A 152 -11.52 3.21 31.46
N LEU A 153 -11.14 3.05 32.74
CA LEU A 153 -11.96 3.48 33.89
C LEU A 153 -12.06 5.00 34.04
N HIS A 154 -11.03 5.75 33.66
CA HIS A 154 -11.01 7.22 33.74
C HIS A 154 -10.60 7.86 32.41
N PRO A 155 -11.49 7.83 31.39
CA PRO A 155 -11.16 8.29 30.03
C PRO A 155 -10.84 9.79 29.96
N ALA A 156 -11.46 10.62 30.82
CA ALA A 156 -11.20 12.06 30.87
C ALA A 156 -9.76 12.38 31.32
N MET A 157 -9.30 11.74 32.40
CA MET A 157 -7.93 11.90 32.91
C MET A 157 -6.89 11.33 31.95
N ALA A 158 -7.19 10.19 31.31
CA ALA A 158 -6.33 9.60 30.28
C ALA A 158 -6.19 10.53 29.06
N TYR A 159 -7.28 11.21 28.67
CA TYR A 159 -7.26 12.19 27.59
C TYR A 159 -6.39 13.40 27.95
N GLU A 160 -6.61 14.02 29.10
CA GLU A 160 -5.83 15.21 29.52
C GLU A 160 -4.34 14.90 29.67
N CYS A 161 -3.98 13.77 30.30
CA CYS A 161 -2.58 13.38 30.48
C CYS A 161 -1.86 13.03 29.18
N PHE A 162 -2.59 12.67 28.12
CA PHE A 162 -1.99 12.26 26.85
C PHE A 162 -2.05 13.35 25.77
N PHE A 163 -3.23 13.94 25.55
CA PHE A 163 -3.46 14.91 24.48
C PHE A 163 -2.86 16.28 24.79
N MET A 164 -2.95 16.75 26.04
CA MET A 164 -2.39 18.06 26.40
C MET A 164 -0.87 18.13 26.10
N PRO A 165 0.00 17.22 26.62
CA PRO A 165 1.42 17.28 26.32
C PRO A 165 1.73 17.02 24.84
N LEU A 166 0.92 16.21 24.15
CA LEU A 166 1.07 15.97 22.71
C LEU A 166 0.84 17.25 21.90
N ILE A 167 -0.25 17.99 22.20
CA ILE A 167 -0.57 19.26 21.51
C ILE A 167 0.55 20.27 21.72
N VAL A 168 1.04 20.42 22.96
CA VAL A 168 2.15 21.34 23.26
C VAL A 168 3.44 20.96 22.50
N ARG A 169 3.75 19.66 22.40
CA ARG A 169 4.91 19.17 21.61
C ARG A 169 4.74 19.45 20.12
N CYS A 170 3.56 19.20 19.55
CA CYS A 170 3.27 19.49 18.16
C CYS A 170 3.38 20.98 17.84
N LEU A 171 2.87 21.86 18.72
CA LEU A 171 2.97 23.31 18.56
C LEU A 171 4.43 23.77 18.53
N LYS A 172 5.26 23.28 19.48
CA LYS A 172 6.71 23.59 19.51
C LYS A 172 7.42 23.12 18.25
N LEU A 173 7.17 21.87 17.82
CA LEU A 173 7.74 21.33 16.59
C LEU A 173 7.35 22.19 15.38
N SER A 174 6.09 22.62 15.28
CA SER A 174 5.65 23.50 14.20
C SER A 174 6.40 24.83 14.18
N THR A 175 6.62 25.45 15.34
CA THR A 175 7.38 26.72 15.44
C THR A 175 8.86 26.54 15.08
N GLU A 176 9.48 25.42 15.46
CA GLU A 176 10.85 25.09 15.08
C GLU A 176 10.98 24.83 13.57
N LEU A 177 9.98 24.18 12.97
CA LEU A 177 9.94 23.93 11.53
C LEU A 177 9.71 25.21 10.72
N ALA A 178 8.82 26.09 11.19
CA ALA A 178 8.57 27.39 10.57
C ALA A 178 9.83 28.26 10.60
N SER A 179 10.48 28.41 11.76
CA SER A 179 11.72 29.18 11.87
C SER A 179 12.86 28.56 11.05
N SER A 180 13.01 27.23 11.02
CA SER A 180 13.98 26.56 10.16
C SER A 180 13.69 26.77 8.67
N ALA A 181 12.42 26.81 8.27
CA ALA A 181 12.02 27.08 6.89
C ALA A 181 12.27 28.53 6.47
N GLU A 182 11.99 29.50 7.35
CA GLU A 182 12.30 30.93 7.16
C GLU A 182 13.82 31.14 6.99
N LEU A 183 14.64 30.56 7.86
CA LEU A 183 16.11 30.63 7.77
C LEU A 183 16.66 30.00 6.49
N ARG A 184 15.97 29.00 5.92
CA ARG A 184 16.30 28.37 4.64
C ARG A 184 15.76 29.14 3.43
N GLY A 185 15.11 30.27 3.63
CA GLY A 185 14.59 31.12 2.57
C GLY A 185 13.40 30.49 1.84
N ILE A 186 12.44 29.94 2.57
CA ILE A 186 11.20 29.39 1.96
C ILE A 186 10.38 30.46 1.21
N GLU A 187 10.64 31.75 1.43
CA GLU A 187 10.01 32.86 0.71
C GLU A 187 10.85 33.39 -0.47
N CYS A 188 12.03 32.81 -0.71
CA CYS A 188 12.88 33.25 -1.82
C CYS A 188 12.21 32.93 -3.17
N GLY A 189 11.96 33.97 -3.98
CA GLY A 189 11.27 33.92 -5.28
C GLY A 189 12.08 33.32 -6.44
N CYS A 190 13.27 32.79 -6.17
CA CYS A 190 14.12 32.16 -7.17
C CYS A 190 13.59 30.77 -7.60
N ALA A 191 13.88 30.39 -8.84
CA ALA A 191 13.50 29.09 -9.39
C ALA A 191 14.04 27.94 -8.51
N ARG A 192 13.16 27.07 -8.03
CA ARG A 192 13.51 25.96 -7.13
C ARG A 192 14.11 24.79 -7.92
N THR A 193 15.26 24.31 -7.46
CA THR A 193 15.89 23.09 -7.97
C THR A 193 15.45 21.87 -7.15
N SER A 194 15.14 20.75 -7.81
CA SER A 194 14.77 19.49 -7.14
C SER A 194 16.00 18.62 -6.96
N ILE A 195 16.29 18.23 -5.72
CA ILE A 195 17.40 17.31 -5.37
C ILE A 195 17.05 15.86 -5.74
N HIS A 196 15.77 15.52 -5.89
CA HIS A 196 15.33 14.17 -6.23
C HIS A 196 14.90 14.12 -7.71
N PRO A 197 15.68 13.45 -8.58
CA PRO A 197 15.25 13.19 -9.95
C PRO A 197 14.11 12.16 -9.90
N VAL A 198 12.89 12.60 -10.20
CA VAL A 198 11.71 11.74 -10.34
C VAL A 198 11.74 11.06 -11.72
N GLY A 199 12.84 10.37 -12.03
CA GLY A 199 13.03 9.68 -13.30
C GLY A 199 12.27 8.35 -13.36
N PHE A 200 11.64 8.05 -14.50
CA PHE A 200 11.23 6.69 -14.84
C PHE A 200 12.49 5.93 -15.27
N ARG A 201 12.80 4.81 -14.61
CA ARG A 201 13.93 3.98 -15.01
C ARG A 201 13.48 3.05 -16.14
N ALA A 202 14.29 2.83 -17.18
CA ALA A 202 13.89 1.98 -18.32
C ALA A 202 13.41 0.57 -17.93
N ILE A 203 13.98 0.05 -16.83
CA ILE A 203 13.61 -1.24 -16.21
C ILE A 203 12.14 -1.24 -15.73
N ASP A 204 11.63 -0.10 -15.24
CA ASP A 204 10.24 0.05 -14.82
C ASP A 204 9.29 -0.06 -16.03
N GLY A 205 9.69 0.50 -17.18
CA GLY A 205 8.94 0.42 -18.43
C GLY A 205 8.91 -0.99 -19.01
N MET A 206 10.05 -1.69 -19.00
CA MET A 206 10.14 -3.08 -19.48
C MET A 206 9.26 -4.02 -18.65
N ALA A 207 9.25 -3.88 -17.32
CA ALA A 207 8.44 -4.73 -16.45
C ALA A 207 6.94 -4.52 -16.67
N VAL A 208 6.49 -3.27 -16.84
CA VAL A 208 5.10 -2.97 -17.17
C VAL A 208 4.74 -3.50 -18.56
N GLY A 209 5.62 -3.32 -19.56
CA GLY A 209 5.42 -3.83 -20.91
C GLY A 209 5.29 -5.35 -20.97
N LEU A 210 6.16 -6.08 -20.25
CA LEU A 210 6.08 -7.54 -20.16
C LEU A 210 4.77 -7.98 -19.49
N TYR A 211 4.32 -7.26 -18.46
CA TYR A 211 3.06 -7.55 -17.77
C TYR A 211 1.82 -7.27 -18.63
N THR A 212 1.83 -6.21 -19.43
CA THR A 212 0.76 -5.93 -20.39
C THR A 212 0.74 -6.94 -21.53
N LEU A 213 1.91 -7.43 -21.97
CA LEU A 213 2.02 -8.47 -22.99
C LEU A 213 1.47 -9.80 -22.50
N THR A 214 1.78 -10.21 -21.26
CA THR A 214 1.20 -11.43 -20.70
C THR A 214 -0.31 -11.29 -20.49
N GLY A 215 -0.78 -10.14 -20.00
CA GLY A 215 -2.22 -9.86 -19.86
C GLY A 215 -3.00 -9.89 -21.18
N THR A 216 -2.47 -9.28 -22.24
CA THR A 216 -3.08 -9.28 -23.58
C THR A 216 -3.04 -10.65 -24.24
N ALA A 217 -1.96 -11.42 -24.04
CA ALA A 217 -1.89 -12.82 -24.48
C ALA A 217 -2.95 -13.70 -23.79
N ILE A 218 -3.18 -13.51 -22.48
CA ILE A 218 -4.23 -14.22 -21.73
C ILE A 218 -5.64 -13.82 -22.21
N TYR A 219 -5.84 -12.56 -22.59
CA TYR A 219 -7.11 -12.12 -23.18
C TYR A 219 -7.35 -12.80 -24.53
N TRP A 220 -6.32 -12.83 -25.40
CA TRP A 220 -6.40 -13.44 -26.73
C TRP A 220 -6.73 -14.95 -26.67
N THR A 221 -6.19 -15.68 -25.69
CA THR A 221 -6.48 -17.12 -25.55
C THR A 221 -7.91 -17.43 -25.09
N GLY A 222 -8.61 -16.48 -24.46
CA GLY A 222 -10.04 -16.65 -24.17
C GLY A 222 -10.97 -16.10 -25.26
N GLY A 223 -10.50 -15.14 -26.07
CA GLY A 223 -11.21 -14.71 -27.28
C GLY A 223 -11.26 -15.78 -28.36
N LEU A 224 -10.31 -16.71 -28.38
CA LEU A 224 -10.29 -17.84 -29.32
C LEU A 224 -11.28 -18.98 -28.98
N ASN A 225 -11.97 -18.91 -27.84
CA ASN A 225 -12.94 -19.92 -27.38
C ASN A 225 -14.41 -19.42 -27.43
N LEU A 226 -14.65 -18.31 -28.14
CA LEU A 226 -15.97 -17.83 -28.57
C LEU A 226 -16.18 -18.21 -30.05
#